data_AF-H2ESA0-F1
#
_entry.id   AF-H2ESA0-F1
#
_cell.length_a   1.000
_cell.length_b   1.000
_cell.length_c   1.000
_cell.angle_alpha   90.00
_cell.angle_beta   90.00
_cell.angle_gamma   90.00
#
_symmetry.space_group_name_H-M   'P 1'
#
loop_
_entity.id
_entity.type
_entity.pdbx_description
1 polymer ?
#
loop_
_entity_poly.entity_id
_entity_poly.type
_entity_poly.pdbx_seq_one_letter_code
_entity_poly.pdbx_strand_id
1 'polypeptide(L)'
;MKTLNLDHLKETLIPKSHDHNSLRQKRRYNSKLDPYRYEILTLYNELDYSLGTIQIWLHEKKGIRVSRSTLLTRLKYWEDLKSKE
;
A
#
# COMPACT_ATOMS: atom_id res chain seq x y z
N MET A 1 37.42 19.36 -42.58
CA MET A 1 37.00 19.16 -41.17
C MET A 1 35.49 18.98 -41.17
N LYS A 2 34.98 17.78 -40.86
CA LYS A 2 33.53 17.47 -40.86
C LYS A 2 32.93 17.99 -39.56
N THR A 3 32.04 18.96 -39.64
CA THR A 3 31.23 19.43 -38.52
C THR A 3 30.15 18.39 -38.22
N LEU A 4 30.20 17.82 -37.01
CA LEU A 4 29.16 16.94 -36.49
C LEU A 4 27.95 17.79 -36.12
N ASN A 5 26.82 17.55 -36.78
CA ASN A 5 25.54 18.20 -36.53
C ASN A 5 25.01 17.80 -35.13
N LEU A 6 25.18 18.69 -34.15
CA LEU A 6 24.75 18.51 -32.75
C LEU A 6 23.25 18.27 -32.60
N ASP A 7 22.44 18.67 -33.58
CA ASP A 7 20.98 18.51 -33.54
C ASP A 7 20.53 17.06 -33.67
N HIS A 8 21.30 16.20 -34.34
CA HIS A 8 21.00 14.76 -34.44
C HIS A 8 21.25 13.96 -33.15
N LEU A 9 22.01 14.52 -32.20
CA LEU A 9 22.30 13.87 -30.91
C LEU A 9 21.21 14.09 -29.86
N LYS A 10 20.38 15.14 -30.02
CA LYS A 10 19.28 15.41 -29.08
C LYS A 10 18.12 14.43 -29.23
N GLU A 11 17.89 13.90 -30.44
CA GLU A 11 16.80 12.95 -30.70
C GLU A 11 17.09 11.53 -30.19
N THR A 12 18.37 11.16 -30.02
CA THR A 12 18.75 9.81 -29.56
C THR A 12 18.87 9.68 -28.04
N LEU A 13 18.96 10.80 -27.31
CA LEU A 13 19.19 10.84 -25.85
C LEU A 13 17.93 11.03 -25.01
N ILE A 14 16.79 11.37 -25.61
CA ILE A 14 15.52 11.44 -24.89
C ILE A 14 14.81 10.11 -25.12
N PRO A 15 14.78 9.18 -24.14
CA PRO A 15 13.95 8.01 -24.28
C PRO A 15 12.53 8.50 -24.51
N LYS A 16 11.94 8.10 -25.64
CA LYS A 16 10.53 8.35 -25.97
C LYS A 16 9.75 8.09 -24.68
N SER A 17 9.12 9.16 -24.18
CA SER A 17 8.16 9.11 -23.08
C SER A 17 7.32 7.86 -23.31
N HIS A 18 7.59 6.80 -22.55
CA HIS A 18 6.68 5.68 -22.51
C HIS A 18 5.35 6.29 -22.13
N ASP A 19 4.39 6.15 -23.02
CA ASP A 19 2.99 6.42 -22.74
C ASP A 19 2.67 5.76 -21.41
N HIS A 20 2.72 6.55 -20.33
CA HIS A 20 2.29 6.15 -19.01
C HIS A 20 0.75 6.22 -18.97
N ASN A 21 0.10 5.76 -20.04
CA ASN A 21 -1.07 4.92 -19.91
C ASN A 21 -0.63 3.56 -19.31
N SER A 22 0.04 3.60 -18.16
CA SER A 22 -0.06 2.48 -17.25
C SER A 22 -1.52 2.47 -16.88
N LEU A 23 -2.29 1.62 -17.57
CA LEU A 23 -3.51 1.04 -17.06
C LEU A 23 -3.25 0.87 -15.57
N ARG A 24 -3.86 1.73 -14.74
CA ARG A 24 -3.85 1.57 -13.29
C ARG A 24 -4.52 0.23 -13.11
N GLN A 25 -3.75 -0.84 -13.18
CA GLN A 25 -4.14 -2.14 -12.72
C GLN A 25 -4.48 -1.85 -11.28
N LYS A 26 -5.78 -1.70 -11.01
CA LYS A 26 -6.36 -1.84 -9.69
C LYS A 26 -5.96 -3.25 -9.31
N ARG A 27 -4.75 -3.40 -8.76
CA ARG A 27 -4.38 -4.59 -8.02
C ARG A 27 -5.46 -4.63 -6.97
N ARG A 28 -6.38 -5.57 -7.08
CA ARG A 28 -7.24 -5.99 -5.98
C ARG A 28 -6.32 -6.67 -4.98
N TYR A 29 -5.40 -5.90 -4.40
CA TYR A 29 -4.51 -6.37 -3.37
C TYR A 29 -5.37 -6.33 -2.11
N ASN A 30 -6.19 -7.37 -1.96
CA ASN A 30 -6.87 -7.61 -0.70
C ASN A 30 -5.76 -7.71 0.34
N SER A 31 -5.78 -6.81 1.31
CA SER A 31 -4.75 -6.77 2.34
C SER A 31 -4.74 -8.12 3.05
N LYS A 32 -3.57 -8.62 3.44
CA LYS A 32 -3.47 -9.82 4.28
C LYS A 32 -4.22 -9.66 5.61
N LEU A 33 -4.53 -8.42 6.01
CA LEU A 33 -5.31 -8.09 7.20
C LEU A 33 -6.83 -8.11 6.96
N ASP A 34 -7.31 -7.99 5.72
CA ASP A 34 -8.74 -7.90 5.42
C ASP A 34 -9.55 -9.12 5.86
N PRO A 35 -9.05 -10.37 5.75
CA PRO A 35 -9.74 -11.54 6.29
C PRO A 35 -9.96 -11.48 7.81
N TYR A 36 -9.18 -10.66 8.53
CA TYR A 36 -9.20 -10.54 9.98
C TYR A 36 -9.74 -9.19 10.45
N ARG A 37 -10.39 -8.41 9.56
CA ARG A 37 -10.88 -7.06 9.85
C ARG A 37 -11.71 -7.00 11.13
N TYR A 38 -12.71 -7.88 11.25
CA TYR A 38 -13.61 -7.87 12.41
C TYR A 38 -12.88 -8.21 13.70
N GLU A 39 -12.04 -9.25 13.69
CA GLU A 39 -11.25 -9.64 14.86
C GLU A 39 -10.34 -8.49 15.31
N ILE A 40 -9.63 -7.84 14.37
CA ILE A 40 -8.75 -6.71 14.67
C ILE A 40 -9.54 -5.52 15.22
N LEU A 41 -10.70 -5.19 14.64
CA LEU A 41 -11.54 -4.09 15.11
C LEU A 41 -12.12 -4.36 16.50
N THR A 42 -12.53 -5.58 16.80
CA THR A 42 -13.00 -5.96 18.14
C THR A 42 -11.86 -5.88 19.17
N LEU A 43 -10.68 -6.41 18.83
CA LEU A 43 -9.50 -6.28 19.71
C LEU A 43 -9.16 -4.81 20.00
N TYR A 44 -9.24 -3.94 18.98
CA TYR A 44 -8.88 -2.53 19.11
C TYR A 44 -9.95 -1.69 19.80
N ASN A 45 -11.22 -1.81 19.39
CA ASN A 45 -12.29 -0.90 19.83
C ASN A 45 -13.07 -1.41 21.05
N GLU A 46 -13.28 -2.72 21.16
CA GLU A 46 -14.12 -3.30 22.22
C GLU A 46 -13.28 -3.75 23.42
N LEU A 47 -12.09 -4.29 23.15
CA LEU A 47 -11.18 -4.81 24.17
C LEU A 47 -10.03 -3.85 24.51
N ASP A 48 -9.96 -2.69 23.85
CA ASP A 48 -8.96 -1.63 24.07
C ASP A 48 -7.50 -2.14 24.03
N TYR A 49 -7.22 -3.13 23.17
CA TYR A 49 -5.87 -3.65 23.04
C TYR A 49 -4.97 -2.67 22.30
N SER A 50 -3.76 -2.48 22.85
CA SER A 50 -2.74 -1.70 22.18
C SER A 50 -2.38 -2.29 20.81
N LEU A 51 -1.95 -1.44 19.87
CA LEU A 51 -1.48 -1.89 18.55
C LEU A 51 -0.33 -2.91 18.66
N GLY A 52 0.51 -2.81 19.68
CA GLY A 52 1.59 -3.77 19.92
C GLY A 52 1.03 -5.16 20.30
N THR A 53 0.02 -5.21 21.15
CA THR A 53 -0.68 -6.45 21.52
C THR A 53 -1.32 -7.11 20.31
N ILE A 54 -1.98 -6.31 19.45
CA ILE A 54 -2.60 -6.81 18.21
C ILE A 54 -1.54 -7.31 17.22
N GLN A 55 -0.38 -6.65 17.12
CA GLN A 55 0.73 -7.13 16.30
C GLN A 55 1.26 -8.48 16.78
N ILE A 56 1.44 -8.67 18.09
CA ILE A 56 1.86 -9.95 18.66
C ILE A 56 0.80 -11.02 18.37
N TRP A 57 -0.47 -10.72 18.60
CA TRP A 57 -1.57 -11.64 18.29
C TRP A 57 -1.60 -12.02 16.80
N LEU A 58 -1.42 -11.08 15.88
CA LEU A 58 -1.33 -11.35 14.44
C LEU A 58 -0.16 -12.25 14.09
N HIS A 59 0.99 -12.03 14.72
CA HIS A 59 2.20 -12.82 14.47
C HIS A 59 2.06 -14.25 15.03
N GLU A 60 1.61 -14.39 16.27
CA GLU A 60 1.51 -15.67 17.00
C GLU A 60 0.32 -16.53 16.54
N LYS A 61 -0.86 -15.92 16.34
CA LYS A 61 -2.09 -16.68 16.03
C LYS A 61 -2.36 -16.81 14.54
N LYS A 62 -1.93 -15.85 13.74
CA LYS A 62 -2.22 -15.81 12.29
C LYS A 62 -0.97 -15.92 11.42
N GLY A 63 0.25 -15.92 11.99
CA GLY A 63 1.50 -15.96 11.23
C GLY A 63 1.77 -14.68 10.42
N ILE A 64 1.11 -13.57 10.77
CA ILE A 64 1.18 -12.32 10.01
C ILE A 64 2.10 -11.33 10.72
N ARG A 65 3.21 -11.01 10.08
CA ARG A 65 4.10 -9.93 10.50
C ARG A 65 3.72 -8.63 9.80
N VAL A 66 3.34 -7.62 10.57
CA VAL A 66 3.02 -6.27 10.08
C VAL A 66 3.65 -5.23 10.99
N SER A 67 4.00 -4.07 10.42
CA SER A 67 4.44 -2.92 11.22
C SER A 67 3.25 -2.26 11.93
N ARG A 68 3.55 -1.55 13.02
CA ARG A 68 2.54 -0.79 13.78
C ARG A 68 1.87 0.27 12.91
N SER A 69 2.65 0.94 12.06
CA SER A 69 2.15 1.92 11.09
C SER A 69 1.20 1.31 10.08
N THR A 70 1.50 0.11 9.56
CA THR A 70 0.62 -0.61 8.61
C THR A 70 -0.72 -0.94 9.27
N LEU A 71 -0.70 -1.42 10.50
CA LEU A 71 -1.90 -1.73 11.27
C LEU A 71 -2.73 -0.47 11.53
N LEU A 72 -2.11 0.62 11.98
CA LEU A 72 -2.79 1.89 12.22
C LEU A 72 -3.42 2.47 10.95
N THR A 73 -2.68 2.47 9.83
CA THR A 73 -3.22 2.94 8.54
C THR A 73 -4.42 2.08 8.11
N ARG A 74 -4.39 0.77 8.39
CA ARG A 74 -5.51 -0.12 8.04
C ARG A 74 -6.73 0.13 8.91
N LEU A 75 -6.54 0.34 10.22
CA LEU A 75 -7.62 0.71 11.14
C LEU A 75 -8.32 2.00 10.69
N LYS A 76 -7.55 3.07 10.44
CA LYS A 76 -8.09 4.35 9.93
C LYS A 76 -8.87 4.17 8.63
N TYR A 77 -8.33 3.39 7.70
CA TYR A 77 -9.04 3.09 6.45
C TYR A 77 -10.39 2.40 6.70
N TRP A 78 -10.46 1.45 7.64
CA TRP A 78 -11.71 0.77 7.96
C TRP A 78 -12.71 1.65 8.71
N GLU A 79 -12.24 2.60 9.52
CA GLU A 79 -13.07 3.62 10.16
C GLU A 79 -13.64 4.59 9.12
N ASP A 80 -12.82 5.06 8.18
CA ASP A 80 -13.24 5.94 7.08
C ASP A 80 -14.30 5.29 6.17
N LEU A 81 -14.26 3.97 6.01
CA LEU A 81 -15.30 3.23 5.30
C LEU A 81 -16.62 3.24 6.06
N LYS A 82 -16.59 3.07 7.38
CA LYS A 82 -17.80 3.07 8.23
C LYS A 82 -18.50 4.43 8.20
N SER A 83 -17.74 5.53 8.09
CA SER A 83 -18.30 6.89 8.03
C SER A 83 -18.99 7.23 6.69
N LYS A 84 -18.92 6.35 5.69
CA LYS A 84 -19.53 6.54 4.35
C LYS A 84 -20.73 5.64 4.10
N GLU A 85 -21.03 4.75 5.03
CA GLU A 85 -22.26 3.92 5.06
C GLU A 85 -23.33 4.64 5.88
#